data_AF-B4FUV1-F1
#
_entry.id   AF-B4FUV1-F1
#
_cell.length_a   1.000
_cell.length_b   1.000
_cell.length_c   1.000
_cell.angle_alpha   90.00
_cell.angle_beta   90.00
_cell.angle_gamma   90.00
#
_symmetry.space_group_name_H-M   'P 1'
#
loop_
_entity.id
_entity.type
_entity.pdbx_description
1 polymer ?
#
loop_
_entity_poly.entity_id
_entity_poly.type
_entity_poly.pdbx_seq_one_letter_code
_entity_poly.pdbx_strand_id
1 'polypeptide(L)'
;MVSLRCAVGLCSSAQVGSSWPLFQSPHRIAVPSVAARDVTSPRAPSAWSRSASAASMETARLTPREQATTRICQVSSFATELLEIRSKEPSLHVLLIAGNPGIAAFYKDCVEALYENLGGQASITAIGHISHSQKDCEHGRLFSLYEQIDHKVDFIEQELQHSEQPIVLVGHSIGAYIGLEVFKRLQNKIKFIVGLYPFLKMNKSSVTQSAIGYIARSSLLSKWASLFASFIGSLRPSITRGIVRRFLGPSWSVTAVDAACSHLLRYNTMRNVLFMAMTEFQKLTEEPDWTFIRAQEDKMAFLFGVDDHWGPLSHLEEISKHAPRVTLSVETEGHTHGYCCTEAGSVWVADYIANLIKNQMLLWNN
;
A
#
# COMPACT_ATOMS: atom_id res chain seq x y z
N MET A 1 -3.60 -0.31 -24.69
CA MET A 1 -2.82 0.39 -23.63
C MET A 1 -3.70 1.01 -22.55
N VAL A 2 -4.81 1.69 -22.88
CA VAL A 2 -5.84 2.08 -21.88
C VAL A 2 -6.33 0.86 -21.08
N SER A 3 -6.58 -0.28 -21.75
CA SER A 3 -6.92 -1.56 -21.11
C SER A 3 -5.84 -2.07 -20.13
N LEU A 4 -4.55 -1.80 -20.35
CA LEU A 4 -3.49 -2.20 -19.43
C LEU A 4 -3.42 -1.27 -18.22
N ARG A 5 -3.56 0.05 -18.43
CA ARG A 5 -3.67 1.02 -17.31
C ARG A 5 -4.87 0.72 -16.41
N CYS A 6 -6.02 0.38 -16.99
CA CYS A 6 -7.18 -0.06 -16.22
C CYS A 6 -6.92 -1.41 -15.53
N ALA A 7 -6.36 -2.41 -16.23
CA ALA A 7 -6.12 -3.74 -15.67
C ALA A 7 -5.10 -3.75 -14.51
N VAL A 8 -4.22 -2.75 -14.45
CA VAL A 8 -3.21 -2.64 -13.41
C VAL A 8 -3.71 -1.88 -12.18
N GLY A 9 -4.89 -1.23 -12.23
CA GLY A 9 -5.56 -0.65 -11.05
C GLY A 9 -4.82 0.46 -10.28
N LEU A 10 -3.54 0.69 -10.56
CA LEU A 10 -2.64 1.57 -9.80
C LEU A 10 -2.73 3.05 -10.20
N CYS A 11 -3.68 3.46 -11.03
CA CYS A 11 -3.82 4.86 -11.47
C CYS A 11 -4.92 5.59 -10.68
N SER A 12 -4.53 6.63 -9.93
CA SER A 12 -5.43 7.75 -9.59
C SER A 12 -5.68 8.61 -10.84
N SER A 13 -6.84 9.28 -10.89
CA SER A 13 -7.34 10.10 -12.00
C SER A 13 -6.49 11.31 -12.39
N ALA A 14 -5.38 11.60 -11.71
CA ALA A 14 -4.61 12.82 -11.86
C ALA A 14 -3.75 12.97 -13.15
N GLN A 15 -3.96 12.16 -14.20
CA GLN A 15 -3.24 12.30 -15.49
C GLN A 15 -4.10 12.71 -16.69
N VAL A 16 -5.36 13.08 -16.49
CA VAL A 16 -6.15 13.76 -17.52
C VAL A 16 -6.27 15.23 -17.12
N GLY A 17 -5.43 16.07 -17.72
CA GLY A 17 -5.53 17.51 -17.55
C GLY A 17 -6.90 18.01 -18.00
N SER A 18 -7.66 18.57 -17.06
CA SER A 18 -8.78 19.44 -17.36
C SER A 18 -8.92 20.49 -16.27
N SER A 19 -8.41 21.67 -16.57
CA SER A 19 -8.65 22.94 -15.90
C SER A 19 -10.15 23.25 -15.82
N TRP A 20 -10.74 23.28 -14.62
CA TRP A 20 -12.04 23.92 -14.35
C TRP A 20 -12.05 24.52 -12.92
N PRO A 21 -12.85 25.58 -12.68
CA PRO A 21 -12.50 26.66 -11.76
C PRO A 21 -12.94 26.44 -10.31
N LEU A 22 -12.19 27.12 -9.43
CA LEU A 22 -12.46 27.35 -8.01
C LEU A 22 -13.93 27.71 -7.74
N PHE A 23 -14.62 26.84 -7.00
CA PHE A 23 -15.83 27.21 -6.26
C PHE A 23 -15.42 27.63 -4.84
N GLN A 24 -15.56 28.92 -4.55
CA GLN A 24 -15.57 29.47 -3.20
C GLN A 24 -16.95 29.26 -2.58
N SER A 25 -17.03 28.82 -1.32
CA SER A 25 -17.89 29.41 -0.26
C SER A 25 -17.63 28.72 1.09
N PRO A 26 -18.17 29.20 2.23
CA PRO A 26 -17.42 29.99 3.19
C PRO A 26 -17.37 29.30 4.57
N HIS A 27 -16.73 29.97 5.53
CA HIS A 27 -16.66 29.73 6.98
C HIS A 27 -15.21 29.61 7.46
N ARG A 28 -14.56 30.77 7.52
CA ARG A 28 -13.36 30.99 8.33
C ARG A 28 -13.78 31.04 9.79
N ILE A 29 -13.27 30.12 10.60
CA ILE A 29 -13.16 30.30 12.05
C ILE A 29 -11.89 31.14 12.28
N ALA A 30 -12.07 32.23 13.02
CA ALA A 30 -11.07 33.27 13.24
C ALA A 30 -9.95 32.82 14.19
N VAL A 31 -8.70 33.20 13.86
CA VAL A 31 -7.56 33.20 14.79
C VAL A 31 -7.08 34.65 14.90
N PRO A 32 -6.89 35.24 16.10
CA PRO A 32 -6.52 36.65 16.23
C PRO A 32 -5.05 36.88 15.86
N SER A 33 -4.80 37.89 15.02
CA SER A 33 -3.46 38.39 14.69
C SER A 33 -2.86 39.16 15.86
N VAL A 34 -1.64 38.82 16.27
CA VAL A 34 -0.82 39.68 17.13
C VAL A 34 0.02 40.60 16.25
N ALA A 35 -0.06 41.89 16.57
CA ALA A 35 0.51 43.00 15.83
C ALA A 35 2.05 42.96 15.79
N ALA A 36 2.60 43.22 14.60
CA ALA A 36 3.99 43.62 14.41
C ALA A 36 4.20 45.03 14.97
N ARG A 37 5.25 45.21 15.78
CA ARG A 37 5.83 46.52 16.09
C ARG A 37 7.26 46.55 15.57
N ASP A 38 7.50 47.52 14.69
CA ASP A 38 8.81 47.97 14.25
C ASP A 38 9.70 48.35 15.44
N VAL A 39 10.91 47.81 15.48
CA VAL A 39 12.04 48.46 16.16
C VAL A 39 13.30 48.35 15.30
N THR A 40 13.80 49.54 14.99
CA THR A 40 15.02 49.94 14.30
C THR A 40 16.30 49.17 14.66
N SER A 41 17.09 48.86 13.62
CA SER A 41 18.53 48.53 13.66
C SER A 41 19.36 49.65 14.32
N PRO A 42 20.49 49.32 14.99
CA PRO A 42 21.76 49.61 14.34
C PRO A 42 22.91 48.63 14.60
N ARG A 43 23.75 48.49 13.55
CA ARG A 43 25.22 48.27 13.51
C ARG A 43 25.83 46.94 14.01
N ALA A 44 26.50 46.28 13.08
CA ALA A 44 27.50 45.24 13.28
C ALA A 44 28.75 45.74 14.02
N PRO A 45 29.54 44.82 14.61
CA PRO A 45 30.85 44.60 14.03
C PRO A 45 31.36 43.13 14.02
N SER A 46 32.36 42.96 13.16
CA SER A 46 33.47 42.01 13.16
C SER A 46 33.21 40.52 12.92
N ALA A 47 33.78 40.08 11.80
CA ALA A 47 34.20 38.73 11.50
C ALA A 47 35.01 38.12 12.66
N TRP A 48 34.85 36.79 12.84
CA TRP A 48 35.87 35.77 13.13
C TRP A 48 35.15 34.52 13.66
N SER A 49 34.82 33.57 12.76
CA SER A 49 34.62 32.13 13.06
C SER A 49 34.08 31.39 11.82
N ARG A 50 34.85 31.37 10.73
CA ARG A 50 34.59 30.45 9.59
C ARG A 50 35.54 29.27 9.68
N SER A 51 35.24 28.31 10.55
CA SER A 51 35.83 26.95 10.53
C SER A 51 35.27 26.10 11.67
N ALA A 52 33.99 25.73 11.63
CA ALA A 52 33.48 24.69 12.54
C ALA A 52 32.15 24.02 12.10
N SER A 53 31.34 24.63 11.22
CA SER A 53 30.01 24.07 10.89
C SER A 53 29.89 23.35 9.54
N ALA A 54 30.99 23.25 8.77
CA ALA A 54 31.00 22.54 7.49
C ALA A 54 31.50 21.09 7.60
N ALA A 55 31.96 20.66 8.78
CA ALA A 55 32.57 19.36 9.01
C ALA A 55 31.66 18.36 9.76
N SER A 56 30.39 18.69 10.03
CA SER A 56 29.45 17.80 10.74
C SER A 56 28.27 17.30 9.90
N MET A 57 28.29 17.50 8.58
CA MET A 57 27.23 17.02 7.67
C MET A 57 27.74 16.03 6.60
N GLU A 58 28.97 15.55 6.72
CA GLU A 58 29.56 14.67 5.70
C GLU A 58 30.25 13.45 6.32
N THR A 59 29.57 12.80 7.27
CA THR A 59 29.95 11.45 7.74
C THR A 59 28.79 10.74 8.44
N ALA A 60 27.58 10.81 7.87
CA ALA A 60 26.60 9.74 8.11
C ALA A 60 27.12 8.50 7.39
N ARG A 61 27.79 7.63 8.16
CA ARG A 61 28.41 6.39 7.67
C ARG A 61 27.39 5.61 6.83
N LEU A 62 27.79 5.30 5.60
CA LEU A 62 27.19 4.31 4.71
C LEU A 62 27.23 2.93 5.37
N THR A 63 26.40 2.70 6.37
CA THR A 63 26.00 1.33 6.70
C THR A 63 25.17 0.82 5.52
N PRO A 64 25.51 -0.32 4.91
CA PRO A 64 24.68 -0.91 3.87
C PRO A 64 23.26 -1.03 4.40
N ARG A 65 22.29 -0.43 3.70
CA ARG A 65 20.87 -0.61 4.00
C ARG A 65 20.57 -2.09 4.01
N GLU A 66 19.87 -2.56 5.04
CA GLU A 66 19.46 -3.95 5.10
C GLU A 66 18.46 -4.20 3.97
N GLN A 67 18.76 -5.18 3.12
CA GLN A 67 17.99 -5.43 1.92
C GLN A 67 16.93 -6.48 2.19
N ALA A 68 15.72 -6.22 1.72
CA ALA A 68 14.66 -7.19 1.76
C ALA A 68 14.99 -8.38 0.86
N THR A 69 14.74 -9.58 1.38
CA THR A 69 14.98 -10.84 0.67
C THR A 69 13.66 -11.41 0.17
N THR A 70 13.67 -11.97 -1.05
CA THR A 70 12.50 -12.68 -1.57
C THR A 70 12.58 -14.15 -1.20
N ARG A 71 11.48 -14.69 -0.67
CA ARG A 71 11.33 -16.12 -0.34
C ARG A 71 10.03 -16.64 -0.95
N ILE A 72 10.06 -17.86 -1.49
CA ILE A 72 8.84 -18.61 -1.81
C ILE A 72 8.61 -19.61 -0.69
N CYS A 73 7.43 -19.58 -0.07
CA CYS A 73 7.00 -20.58 0.90
C CYS A 73 5.77 -21.35 0.40
N GLN A 74 5.47 -22.47 1.04
CA GLN A 74 4.26 -23.24 0.79
C GLN A 74 3.28 -22.98 1.93
N VAL A 75 2.12 -22.42 1.61
CA VAL A 75 1.04 -22.17 2.58
C VAL A 75 -0.17 -22.95 2.12
N SER A 76 -0.61 -23.92 2.91
CA SER A 76 -1.74 -24.80 2.55
C SER A 76 -1.62 -25.40 1.14
N SER A 77 -0.39 -25.79 0.74
CA SER A 77 -0.02 -26.34 -0.58
C SER A 77 0.02 -25.36 -1.75
N PHE A 78 0.01 -24.05 -1.50
CA PHE A 78 0.17 -23.02 -2.54
C PHE A 78 1.51 -22.29 -2.41
N ALA A 79 2.18 -22.07 -3.55
CA ALA A 79 3.41 -21.32 -3.57
C ALA A 79 3.12 -19.82 -3.37
N THR A 80 3.76 -19.24 -2.36
CA THR A 80 3.55 -17.84 -1.98
C THR A 80 4.86 -17.09 -1.97
N GLU A 81 4.92 -16.02 -2.76
CA GLU A 81 6.04 -15.09 -2.75
C GLU A 81 5.91 -14.12 -1.56
N LEU A 82 6.99 -14.04 -0.79
CA LEU A 82 7.19 -13.16 0.33
C LEU A 82 8.39 -12.26 0.08
N LEU A 83 8.33 -11.06 0.62
CA LEU A 83 9.43 -10.12 0.68
C LEU A 83 9.68 -9.77 2.15
N GLU A 84 10.83 -10.18 2.69
CA GLU A 84 11.06 -10.22 4.13
C GLU A 84 12.36 -9.52 4.55
N ILE A 85 12.31 -8.82 5.67
CA ILE A 85 13.47 -8.47 6.50
C ILE A 85 13.21 -9.03 7.90
N ARG A 86 14.12 -9.86 8.40
CA ARG A 86 13.99 -10.51 9.71
C ARG A 86 14.90 -9.83 10.71
N SER A 87 14.30 -9.25 11.75
CA SER A 87 15.10 -8.81 12.91
C SER A 87 15.61 -10.02 13.68
N LYS A 88 16.80 -9.88 14.30
CA LYS A 88 17.38 -10.92 15.17
C LYS A 88 16.61 -11.07 16.47
N GLU A 89 16.13 -9.96 17.02
CA GLU A 89 15.39 -9.88 18.27
C GLU A 89 14.16 -8.99 18.06
N PRO A 90 13.15 -9.49 17.31
CA PRO A 90 11.98 -8.68 16.99
C PRO A 90 11.11 -8.44 18.23
N SER A 91 10.72 -7.19 18.45
CA SER A 91 9.69 -6.80 19.42
C SER A 91 8.28 -6.98 18.86
N LEU A 92 8.12 -7.00 17.54
CA LEU A 92 6.85 -7.22 16.83
C LEU A 92 7.09 -7.76 15.41
N HIS A 93 6.02 -8.25 14.79
CA HIS A 93 6.00 -8.61 13.37
C HIS A 93 5.03 -7.71 12.61
N VAL A 94 5.49 -7.05 11.54
CA VAL A 94 4.64 -6.31 10.60
C VAL A 94 4.37 -7.18 9.38
N LEU A 95 3.11 -7.56 9.19
CA LEU A 95 2.66 -8.28 8.00
C LEU A 95 1.96 -7.32 7.04
N LEU A 96 2.62 -7.00 5.93
CA LEU A 96 2.07 -6.18 4.85
C LEU A 96 1.34 -7.06 3.84
N ILE A 97 0.02 -6.94 3.76
CA ILE A 97 -0.84 -7.62 2.80
C ILE A 97 -0.98 -6.74 1.55
N ALA A 98 -0.50 -7.27 0.43
CA ALA A 98 -0.53 -6.58 -0.86
C ALA A 98 -1.97 -6.25 -1.34
N GLY A 99 -2.08 -5.27 -2.23
CA GLY A 99 -3.32 -4.95 -2.96
C GLY A 99 -3.52 -5.82 -4.21
N ASN A 100 -4.32 -5.37 -5.17
CA ASN A 100 -4.46 -6.03 -6.48
C ASN A 100 -3.87 -5.11 -7.57
N PRO A 101 -2.77 -5.49 -8.25
CA PRO A 101 -2.10 -6.79 -8.23
C PRO A 101 -1.30 -7.10 -6.95
N GLY A 102 -1.52 -8.30 -6.39
CA GLY A 102 -0.86 -8.81 -5.18
C GLY A 102 0.58 -9.29 -5.35
N ILE A 103 1.44 -8.45 -5.92
CA ILE A 103 2.86 -8.76 -6.14
C ILE A 103 3.68 -8.14 -5.00
N ALA A 104 4.30 -8.98 -4.15
CA ALA A 104 5.09 -8.53 -3.00
C ALA A 104 6.27 -7.62 -3.38
N ALA A 105 6.88 -7.87 -4.55
CA ALA A 105 8.02 -7.10 -5.03
C ALA A 105 7.74 -5.60 -5.25
N PHE A 106 6.48 -5.18 -5.40
CA PHE A 106 6.15 -3.75 -5.43
C PHE A 106 6.44 -3.04 -4.10
N TYR A 107 6.50 -3.76 -2.99
CA TYR A 107 6.63 -3.17 -1.65
C TYR A 107 8.07 -3.10 -1.15
N LYS A 108 9.07 -3.45 -1.98
CA LYS A 108 10.49 -3.50 -1.56
C LYS A 108 10.96 -2.22 -0.92
N ASP A 109 10.80 -1.10 -1.62
CA ASP A 109 11.28 0.21 -1.16
C ASP A 109 10.58 0.60 0.16
N CYS A 110 9.31 0.22 0.33
CA CYS A 110 8.52 0.48 1.55
C CYS A 110 8.91 -0.44 2.72
N VAL A 111 9.17 -1.72 2.47
CA VAL A 111 9.58 -2.70 3.49
C VAL A 111 10.97 -2.33 4.04
N GLU A 112 11.91 -1.99 3.16
CA GLU A 112 13.26 -1.57 3.54
C GLU A 112 13.21 -0.28 4.37
N ALA A 113 12.48 0.75 3.91
CA ALA A 113 12.31 1.99 4.66
C ALA A 113 11.59 1.79 6.01
N LEU A 114 10.57 0.92 6.07
CA LEU A 114 9.83 0.67 7.31
C LEU A 114 10.71 -0.03 8.35
N TYR A 115 11.57 -0.95 7.91
CA TYR A 115 12.52 -1.63 8.78
C TYR A 115 13.51 -0.64 9.41
N GLU A 116 14.07 0.26 8.59
CA GLU A 116 14.94 1.34 9.05
C GLU A 116 14.22 2.27 10.02
N ASN A 117 12.99 2.69 9.69
CA ASN A 117 12.22 3.62 10.52
C ASN A 117 11.78 3.01 11.85
N LEU A 118 11.66 1.68 11.95
CA LEU A 118 11.42 0.93 13.19
C LEU A 118 12.71 0.56 13.93
N GLY A 119 13.87 1.08 13.50
CA GLY A 119 15.16 0.88 14.15
C GLY A 119 15.63 -0.58 14.14
N GLY A 120 15.18 -1.37 13.17
CA GLY A 120 15.50 -2.79 13.06
C GLY A 120 14.88 -3.69 14.14
N GLN A 121 13.93 -3.18 14.94
CA GLN A 121 13.30 -3.92 16.04
C GLN A 121 12.06 -4.73 15.61
N ALA A 122 11.63 -4.60 14.36
CA ALA A 122 10.51 -5.37 13.83
C ALA A 122 10.97 -6.30 12.71
N SER A 123 10.43 -7.51 12.69
CA SER A 123 10.45 -8.32 11.46
C SER A 123 9.33 -7.86 10.55
N ILE A 124 9.61 -7.68 9.26
CA ILE A 124 8.66 -7.17 8.28
C ILE A 124 8.54 -8.18 7.15
N THR A 125 7.32 -8.62 6.87
CA THR A 125 7.00 -9.50 5.75
C THR A 125 5.92 -8.85 4.91
N ALA A 126 6.19 -8.60 3.63
CA ALA A 126 5.15 -8.35 2.63
C ALA A 126 4.75 -9.66 1.95
N ILE A 127 3.46 -9.99 1.99
CA ILE A 127 2.89 -11.22 1.43
C ILE A 127 2.14 -10.93 0.13
N GLY A 128 2.52 -11.67 -0.93
CA GLY A 128 1.81 -11.65 -2.20
C GLY A 128 0.47 -12.39 -2.16
N HIS A 129 -0.23 -12.39 -3.29
CA HIS A 129 -1.42 -13.20 -3.51
C HIS A 129 -1.06 -14.50 -4.24
N ILE A 130 -1.80 -15.59 -3.97
CA ILE A 130 -1.62 -16.86 -4.67
C ILE A 130 -1.74 -16.62 -6.18
N SER A 131 -0.82 -17.19 -6.97
CA SER A 131 -0.75 -17.02 -8.44
C SER A 131 -0.53 -15.58 -8.92
N HIS A 132 -0.07 -14.68 -8.06
CA HIS A 132 0.43 -13.36 -8.44
C HIS A 132 1.97 -13.32 -8.49
N SER A 133 2.57 -14.46 -8.83
CA SER A 133 4.01 -14.74 -8.83
C SER A 133 4.64 -14.65 -10.22
N GLN A 134 5.97 -14.74 -10.30
CA GLN A 134 6.69 -14.75 -11.57
C GLN A 134 6.40 -16.03 -12.38
N LYS A 135 6.20 -17.15 -11.69
CA LYS A 135 5.92 -18.48 -12.26
C LYS A 135 4.52 -18.92 -11.92
N ASP A 136 3.90 -19.63 -12.86
CA ASP A 136 2.62 -20.30 -12.65
C ASP A 136 2.82 -21.63 -11.91
N CYS A 137 2.94 -21.54 -10.60
CA CYS A 137 3.08 -22.72 -9.73
C CYS A 137 1.77 -23.52 -9.66
N GLU A 138 0.62 -22.86 -9.85
CA GLU A 138 -0.71 -23.43 -9.60
C GLU A 138 -1.44 -23.83 -10.88
N HIS A 139 -0.69 -24.03 -11.97
CA HIS A 139 -1.15 -24.61 -13.22
C HIS A 139 -2.39 -23.90 -13.80
N GLY A 140 -2.43 -22.58 -13.73
CA GLY A 140 -3.50 -21.74 -14.25
C GLY A 140 -4.75 -21.70 -13.38
N ARG A 141 -4.72 -22.26 -12.15
CA ARG A 141 -5.81 -22.11 -11.19
C ARG A 141 -6.04 -20.64 -10.86
N LEU A 142 -7.32 -20.28 -10.75
CA LEU A 142 -7.79 -18.95 -10.39
C LEU A 142 -8.21 -18.93 -8.93
N PHE A 143 -7.85 -17.87 -8.22
CA PHE A 143 -8.11 -17.71 -6.79
C PHE A 143 -8.97 -16.49 -6.52
N SER A 144 -10.09 -16.70 -5.83
CA SER A 144 -11.04 -15.67 -5.44
C SER A 144 -10.53 -14.83 -4.27
N LEU A 145 -11.16 -13.67 -4.02
CA LEU A 145 -10.91 -12.88 -2.82
C LEU A 145 -11.04 -13.71 -1.53
N TYR A 146 -12.02 -14.61 -1.43
CA TYR A 146 -12.23 -15.44 -0.23
C TYR A 146 -11.08 -16.43 -0.02
N GLU A 147 -10.67 -17.14 -1.07
CA GLU A 147 -9.50 -18.03 -1.00
C GLU A 147 -8.23 -17.25 -0.65
N GLN A 148 -8.10 -16.02 -1.16
CA GLN A 148 -7.00 -15.15 -0.78
C GLN A 148 -7.06 -14.75 0.70
N ILE A 149 -8.23 -14.56 1.31
CA ILE A 149 -8.36 -14.26 2.75
C ILE A 149 -7.98 -15.48 3.59
N ASP A 150 -8.57 -16.64 3.28
CA ASP A 150 -8.31 -17.90 3.98
C ASP A 150 -6.81 -18.21 3.96
N HIS A 151 -6.17 -18.01 2.82
CA HIS A 151 -4.72 -18.16 2.68
C HIS A 151 -3.87 -17.25 3.60
N LYS A 152 -4.30 -16.01 3.89
CA LYS A 152 -3.54 -15.14 4.82
C LYS A 152 -3.77 -15.54 6.27
N VAL A 153 -4.94 -16.10 6.59
CA VAL A 153 -5.17 -16.73 7.90
C VAL A 153 -4.24 -17.94 8.05
N ASP A 154 -4.24 -18.84 7.08
CA ASP A 154 -3.39 -20.03 7.06
C ASP A 154 -1.90 -19.68 7.15
N PHE A 155 -1.45 -18.62 6.46
CA PHE A 155 -0.07 -18.14 6.55
C PHE A 155 0.30 -17.73 7.98
N ILE A 156 -0.57 -16.95 8.64
CA ILE A 156 -0.31 -16.53 10.04
C ILE A 156 -0.33 -17.73 10.97
N GLU A 157 -1.21 -18.70 10.74
CA GLU A 157 -1.28 -19.93 11.54
C GLU A 157 -0.08 -20.87 11.30
N GLN A 158 0.46 -20.94 10.09
CA GLN A 158 1.57 -21.84 9.78
C GLN A 158 2.93 -21.21 10.11
N GLU A 159 3.14 -19.95 9.73
CA GLU A 159 4.46 -19.32 9.77
C GLU A 159 4.64 -18.40 10.97
N LEU A 160 3.55 -17.84 11.52
CA LEU A 160 3.61 -16.85 12.60
C LEU A 160 2.91 -17.33 13.90
N GLN A 161 2.37 -18.54 13.96
CA GLN A 161 1.58 -18.96 15.12
C GLN A 161 2.38 -19.12 16.40
N HIS A 162 3.62 -19.60 16.26
CA HIS A 162 4.54 -19.82 17.38
C HIS A 162 5.41 -18.60 17.67
N SER A 163 5.20 -17.50 16.94
CA SER A 163 5.78 -16.20 17.25
C SER A 163 5.17 -15.69 18.55
N GLU A 164 5.98 -15.46 19.58
CA GLU A 164 5.53 -14.78 20.80
C GLU A 164 5.28 -13.29 20.54
N GLN A 165 5.82 -12.76 19.44
CA GLN A 165 5.73 -11.36 19.07
C GLN A 165 4.31 -10.97 18.61
N PRO A 166 3.81 -9.79 19.02
CA PRO A 166 2.55 -9.25 18.52
C PRO A 166 2.62 -8.97 17.02
N ILE A 167 1.48 -9.14 16.34
CA ILE A 167 1.37 -8.89 14.90
C ILE A 167 0.66 -7.55 14.65
N VAL A 168 1.26 -6.73 13.79
CA VAL A 168 0.63 -5.56 13.17
C VAL A 168 0.33 -5.89 11.72
N LEU A 169 -0.92 -5.75 11.31
CA LEU A 169 -1.32 -5.88 9.91
C LEU A 169 -1.22 -4.53 9.20
N VAL A 170 -0.67 -4.54 7.99
CA VAL A 170 -0.71 -3.40 7.09
C VAL A 170 -1.34 -3.85 5.79
N GLY A 171 -2.52 -3.35 5.43
CA GLY A 171 -3.20 -3.74 4.20
C GLY A 171 -3.24 -2.59 3.20
N HIS A 172 -2.79 -2.82 1.97
CA HIS A 172 -2.91 -1.82 0.89
C HIS A 172 -4.10 -2.11 -0.02
N SER A 173 -4.93 -1.11 -0.35
CA SER A 173 -6.04 -1.27 -1.30
C SER A 173 -6.98 -2.40 -0.84
N ILE A 174 -7.25 -3.41 -1.67
CA ILE A 174 -8.01 -4.59 -1.27
C ILE A 174 -7.34 -5.38 -0.12
N GLY A 175 -6.02 -5.28 0.01
CA GLY A 175 -5.26 -5.83 1.14
C GLY A 175 -5.72 -5.27 2.49
N ALA A 176 -6.29 -4.06 2.53
CA ALA A 176 -6.92 -3.50 3.74
C ALA A 176 -8.17 -4.28 4.13
N TYR A 177 -9.03 -4.61 3.16
CA TYR A 177 -10.20 -5.45 3.39
C TYR A 177 -9.81 -6.87 3.80
N ILE A 178 -8.83 -7.47 3.12
CA ILE A 178 -8.27 -8.79 3.48
C ILE A 178 -7.73 -8.74 4.92
N GLY A 179 -6.98 -7.70 5.28
CA GLY A 179 -6.47 -7.51 6.63
C GLY A 179 -7.56 -7.41 7.69
N LEU A 180 -8.67 -6.72 7.40
CA LEU A 180 -9.82 -6.66 8.31
C LEU A 180 -10.46 -8.03 8.53
N GLU A 181 -10.65 -8.82 7.46
CA GLU A 181 -11.22 -10.17 7.56
C GLU A 181 -10.28 -11.14 8.30
N VAL A 182 -8.97 -11.01 8.10
CA VAL A 182 -7.97 -11.74 8.88
C VAL A 182 -8.02 -11.31 10.35
N PHE A 183 -8.13 -10.01 10.63
CA PHE A 183 -8.22 -9.48 11.99
C PHE A 183 -9.45 -10.01 12.74
N LYS A 184 -10.61 -10.10 12.08
CA LYS A 184 -11.82 -10.70 12.65
C LYS A 184 -11.60 -12.12 13.16
N ARG A 185 -10.80 -12.92 12.44
CA ARG A 185 -10.56 -14.34 12.72
C ARG A 185 -9.44 -14.56 13.74
N LEU A 186 -8.45 -13.66 13.79
CA LEU A 186 -7.24 -13.80 14.60
C LEU A 186 -7.04 -12.67 15.63
N GLN A 187 -8.14 -12.23 16.26
CA GLN A 187 -8.17 -11.09 17.19
C GLN A 187 -7.20 -11.20 18.37
N ASN A 188 -6.87 -12.42 18.81
CA ASN A 188 -5.97 -12.64 19.93
C ASN A 188 -4.49 -12.39 19.60
N LYS A 189 -4.12 -12.49 18.31
CA LYS A 189 -2.72 -12.33 17.86
C LYS A 189 -2.45 -10.95 17.27
N ILE A 190 -3.42 -10.40 16.56
CA ILE A 190 -3.28 -9.11 15.88
C ILE A 190 -3.60 -8.00 16.87
N LYS A 191 -2.65 -7.08 17.05
CA LYS A 191 -2.78 -5.96 17.98
C LYS A 191 -3.21 -4.67 17.31
N PHE A 192 -2.87 -4.49 16.03
CA PHE A 192 -3.16 -3.27 15.29
C PHE A 192 -3.29 -3.55 13.79
N ILE A 193 -4.13 -2.77 13.11
CA ILE A 193 -4.23 -2.78 11.66
C ILE A 193 -4.13 -1.37 11.08
N VAL A 194 -3.32 -1.23 10.03
CA VAL A 194 -3.22 -0.02 9.21
C VAL A 194 -3.73 -0.33 7.81
N GLY A 195 -4.84 0.28 7.40
CA GLY A 195 -5.34 0.22 6.03
C GLY A 195 -4.86 1.42 5.22
N LEU A 196 -4.07 1.17 4.18
CA LEU A 196 -3.48 2.17 3.30
C LEU A 196 -4.26 2.24 2.00
N TYR A 197 -4.73 3.43 1.62
CA TYR A 197 -5.55 3.67 0.43
C TYR A 197 -6.66 2.61 0.29
N PRO A 198 -7.50 2.45 1.33
CA PRO A 198 -8.23 1.20 1.54
C PRO A 198 -9.38 1.04 0.55
N PHE A 199 -9.52 -0.16 -0.03
CA PHE A 199 -10.67 -0.53 -0.85
C PHE A 199 -11.63 -1.41 -0.03
N LEU A 200 -12.59 -0.76 0.66
CA LEU A 200 -13.52 -1.43 1.58
C LEU A 200 -14.95 -1.53 1.05
N LYS A 201 -15.28 -0.73 0.03
CA LYS A 201 -16.63 -0.60 -0.53
C LYS A 201 -16.53 -0.11 -1.96
N MET A 202 -17.39 -0.59 -2.84
CA MET A 202 -17.38 -0.22 -4.26
C MET A 202 -17.88 1.22 -4.46
N ASN A 203 -17.10 2.01 -5.20
CA ASN A 203 -17.51 3.34 -5.61
C ASN A 203 -18.30 3.24 -6.94
N LYS A 204 -19.62 3.19 -6.83
CA LYS A 204 -20.54 3.09 -7.99
C LYS A 204 -20.40 4.24 -9.00
N SER A 205 -19.85 5.38 -8.59
CA SER A 205 -19.61 6.53 -9.47
C SER A 205 -18.30 6.44 -10.25
N SER A 206 -17.40 5.51 -9.91
CA SER A 206 -16.10 5.37 -10.57
C SER A 206 -16.24 4.71 -11.94
N VAL A 207 -15.92 5.48 -12.99
CA VAL A 207 -15.83 4.97 -14.37
C VAL A 207 -14.70 3.92 -14.48
N THR A 208 -13.60 4.13 -13.77
CA THR A 208 -12.46 3.20 -13.73
C THR A 208 -12.86 1.84 -13.15
N GLN A 209 -13.46 1.81 -11.96
CA GLN A 209 -13.94 0.55 -11.37
C GLN A 209 -14.98 -0.12 -12.26
N SER A 210 -15.90 0.66 -12.84
CA SER A 210 -16.90 0.13 -13.76
C SER A 210 -16.27 -0.55 -14.99
N ALA A 211 -15.27 0.08 -15.61
CA ALA A 211 -14.56 -0.46 -16.76
C ALA A 211 -13.78 -1.74 -16.42
N ILE A 212 -13.06 -1.75 -15.29
CA ILE A 212 -12.31 -2.93 -14.81
C ILE A 212 -13.30 -4.06 -14.52
N GLY A 213 -14.38 -3.77 -13.80
CA GLY A 213 -15.41 -4.75 -13.46
C GLY A 213 -16.08 -5.34 -14.70
N TYR A 214 -16.29 -4.57 -15.76
CA TYR A 214 -16.80 -5.07 -17.04
C TYR A 214 -15.83 -6.07 -17.70
N ILE A 215 -14.54 -5.72 -17.77
CA ILE A 215 -13.50 -6.60 -18.33
C ILE A 215 -13.36 -7.88 -17.48
N ALA A 216 -13.32 -7.72 -16.16
CA ALA A 216 -13.12 -8.80 -15.19
C ALA A 216 -14.26 -9.83 -15.21
N ARG A 217 -15.52 -9.39 -15.32
CA ARG A 217 -16.69 -10.28 -15.41
C ARG A 217 -16.78 -11.03 -16.74
N SER A 218 -16.20 -10.50 -17.81
CA SER A 218 -16.23 -11.14 -19.12
C SER A 218 -15.06 -12.12 -19.29
N SER A 219 -15.36 -13.42 -19.30
CA SER A 219 -14.35 -14.47 -19.52
C SER A 219 -13.54 -14.27 -20.80
N LEU A 220 -14.19 -13.83 -21.89
CA LEU A 220 -13.52 -13.56 -23.16
C LEU A 220 -12.61 -12.33 -23.07
N LEU A 221 -13.12 -11.19 -22.59
CA LEU A 221 -12.32 -9.95 -22.49
C LEU A 221 -11.16 -10.10 -21.52
N SER A 222 -11.37 -10.78 -20.40
CA SER A 222 -10.32 -11.04 -19.42
C SER A 222 -9.21 -11.92 -20.02
N LYS A 223 -9.55 -12.97 -20.79
CA LYS A 223 -8.54 -13.77 -21.51
C LYS A 223 -7.76 -12.93 -22.53
N TRP A 224 -8.45 -12.08 -23.30
CA TRP A 224 -7.79 -11.18 -24.25
C TRP A 224 -6.88 -10.16 -23.57
N ALA A 225 -7.30 -9.57 -22.46
CA ALA A 225 -6.49 -8.66 -21.67
C ALA A 225 -5.24 -9.36 -21.13
N SER A 226 -5.37 -10.59 -20.63
CA SER A 226 -4.23 -11.40 -20.18
C SER A 226 -3.30 -11.82 -21.31
N LEU A 227 -3.83 -12.19 -22.48
CA LEU A 227 -3.02 -12.49 -23.68
C LEU A 227 -2.23 -11.26 -24.13
N PHE A 228 -2.88 -10.08 -24.13
CA PHE A 228 -2.24 -8.83 -24.47
C PHE A 228 -1.13 -8.45 -23.47
N ALA A 229 -1.37 -8.61 -22.17
CA ALA A 229 -0.35 -8.42 -21.14
C ALA A 229 0.85 -9.37 -21.37
N SER A 230 0.57 -10.66 -21.61
CA SER A 230 1.58 -11.67 -21.89
C SER A 230 2.37 -11.41 -23.17
N PHE A 231 1.72 -10.86 -24.20
CA PHE A 231 2.39 -10.46 -25.42
C PHE A 231 3.40 -9.33 -25.18
N ILE A 232 3.05 -8.33 -24.36
CA ILE A 232 4.01 -7.28 -23.97
C ILE A 232 5.13 -7.89 -23.10
N GLY A 233 4.79 -8.80 -22.20
CA GLY A 233 5.73 -9.48 -21.31
C GLY A 233 6.69 -10.47 -22.00
N SER A 234 6.40 -10.86 -23.25
CA SER A 234 7.25 -11.74 -24.08
C SER A 234 8.16 -10.98 -25.04
N LEU A 235 8.03 -9.65 -25.14
CA LEU A 235 8.97 -8.80 -25.89
C LEU A 235 10.36 -8.82 -25.23
N ARG A 236 11.37 -8.28 -25.93
CA ARG A 236 12.72 -8.16 -25.37
C ARG A 236 12.69 -7.33 -24.08
N PRO A 237 13.45 -7.70 -23.03
CA PRO A 237 13.39 -7.03 -21.72
C PRO A 237 13.51 -5.50 -21.79
N SER A 238 14.42 -4.97 -22.62
CA SER A 238 14.58 -3.51 -22.79
C SER A 238 13.34 -2.84 -23.38
N ILE A 239 12.64 -3.51 -24.30
CA ILE A 239 11.40 -3.02 -24.92
C ILE A 239 10.27 -3.05 -23.90
N THR A 240 10.09 -4.18 -23.21
CA THR A 240 9.07 -4.34 -22.16
C THR A 240 9.25 -3.29 -21.07
N ARG A 241 10.47 -3.11 -20.55
CA ARG A 241 10.78 -2.05 -19.57
C ARG A 241 10.48 -0.65 -20.09
N GLY A 242 10.81 -0.37 -21.35
CA GLY A 242 10.49 0.89 -22.01
C GLY A 242 8.99 1.15 -22.08
N ILE A 243 8.20 0.13 -22.44
CA ILE A 243 6.72 0.21 -22.47
C ILE A 243 6.17 0.46 -21.06
N VAL A 244 6.62 -0.31 -20.06
CA VAL A 244 6.17 -0.14 -18.66
C VAL A 244 6.48 1.27 -18.16
N ARG A 245 7.71 1.75 -18.31
CA ARG A 245 8.09 3.12 -17.90
C ARG A 245 7.28 4.19 -18.63
N ARG A 246 7.11 4.05 -19.95
CA ARG A 246 6.42 5.08 -20.74
C ARG A 246 4.93 5.14 -20.44
N PHE A 247 4.29 3.98 -20.27
CA PHE A 247 2.83 3.89 -20.25
C PHE A 247 2.25 3.55 -18.88
N LEU A 248 2.89 2.76 -18.04
CA LEU A 248 2.34 2.41 -16.72
C LEU A 248 2.82 3.39 -15.64
N GLY A 249 4.09 3.78 -15.66
CA GLY A 249 4.63 4.62 -14.61
C GLY A 249 5.91 5.35 -15.00
N PRO A 250 5.80 6.58 -15.52
CA PRO A 250 6.97 7.41 -15.81
C PRO A 250 7.81 7.72 -14.58
N SER A 251 7.16 7.79 -13.41
CA SER A 251 7.77 8.05 -12.10
C SER A 251 8.04 6.78 -11.29
N TRP A 252 7.80 5.58 -11.85
CA TRP A 252 7.98 4.34 -11.09
C TRP A 252 9.45 4.05 -10.80
N SER A 253 9.72 3.49 -9.63
CA SER A 253 11.05 3.04 -9.23
C SER A 253 11.53 1.91 -10.13
N VAL A 254 12.84 1.66 -10.14
CA VAL A 254 13.44 0.56 -10.90
C VAL A 254 12.82 -0.77 -10.46
N THR A 255 12.64 -0.95 -9.16
CA THR A 255 12.03 -2.14 -8.56
C THR A 255 10.59 -2.34 -9.04
N ALA A 256 9.76 -1.29 -9.02
CA ALA A 256 8.37 -1.39 -9.44
C ALA A 256 8.25 -1.72 -10.94
N VAL A 257 9.08 -1.11 -11.79
CA VAL A 257 9.15 -1.44 -13.22
C VAL A 257 9.52 -2.91 -13.41
N ASP A 258 10.50 -3.40 -12.64
CA ASP A 258 10.94 -4.80 -12.71
C ASP A 258 9.86 -5.76 -12.25
N ALA A 259 9.21 -5.49 -11.11
CA ALA A 259 8.08 -6.27 -10.61
C ALA A 259 6.96 -6.39 -11.65
N ALA A 260 6.61 -5.28 -12.31
CA ALA A 260 5.62 -5.29 -13.38
C ALA A 260 6.06 -6.13 -14.60
N CYS A 261 7.33 -6.03 -15.02
CA CYS A 261 7.84 -6.78 -16.15
C CYS A 261 7.93 -8.29 -15.88
N SER A 262 8.35 -8.68 -14.66
CA SER A 262 8.56 -10.08 -14.31
C SER A 262 7.29 -10.80 -13.88
N HIS A 263 6.37 -10.15 -13.16
CA HIS A 263 5.17 -10.77 -12.59
C HIS A 263 3.90 -10.34 -13.32
N LEU A 264 3.61 -9.05 -13.36
CA LEU A 264 2.30 -8.53 -13.79
C LEU A 264 1.97 -8.81 -15.25
N LEU A 265 2.98 -8.74 -16.13
CA LEU A 265 2.83 -9.03 -17.55
C LEU A 265 2.82 -10.53 -17.88
N ARG A 266 2.65 -11.42 -16.90
CA ARG A 266 2.44 -12.85 -17.15
C ARG A 266 0.96 -13.13 -17.36
N TYR A 267 0.65 -14.05 -18.28
CA TYR A 267 -0.73 -14.43 -18.59
C TYR A 267 -1.49 -14.87 -17.33
N ASN A 268 -0.94 -15.83 -16.58
CA ASN A 268 -1.60 -16.42 -15.41
C ASN A 268 -1.78 -15.44 -14.25
N THR A 269 -0.79 -14.56 -14.04
CA THR A 269 -0.88 -13.47 -13.07
C THR A 269 -1.99 -12.50 -13.44
N MET A 270 -2.03 -12.02 -14.69
CA MET A 270 -3.10 -11.12 -15.12
C MET A 270 -4.48 -11.79 -15.09
N ARG A 271 -4.55 -13.10 -15.38
CA ARG A 271 -5.80 -13.87 -15.24
C ARG A 271 -6.29 -13.89 -13.78
N ASN A 272 -5.40 -14.10 -12.82
CA ASN A 272 -5.73 -14.06 -11.40
C ASN A 272 -6.08 -12.65 -10.90
N VAL A 273 -5.33 -11.63 -11.30
CA VAL A 273 -5.64 -10.20 -11.02
C VAL A 273 -7.08 -9.86 -11.42
N LEU A 274 -7.47 -10.20 -12.65
CA LEU A 274 -8.81 -9.91 -13.15
C LEU A 274 -9.90 -10.79 -12.51
N PHE A 275 -9.61 -12.07 -12.25
CA PHE A 275 -10.56 -12.94 -11.56
C PHE A 275 -10.80 -12.49 -10.12
N MET A 276 -9.74 -12.13 -9.41
CA MET A 276 -9.82 -11.57 -8.07
C MET A 276 -10.60 -10.25 -8.08
N ALA A 277 -10.28 -9.32 -8.99
CA ALA A 277 -11.02 -8.06 -9.14
C ALA A 277 -12.54 -8.26 -9.37
N MET A 278 -12.92 -9.27 -10.15
CA MET A 278 -14.33 -9.63 -10.32
C MET A 278 -14.98 -10.03 -8.97
N THR A 279 -14.33 -10.88 -8.18
CA THR A 279 -14.84 -11.29 -6.87
C THR A 279 -14.83 -10.17 -5.83
N GLU A 280 -13.86 -9.25 -5.91
CA GLU A 280 -13.82 -8.02 -5.11
C GLU A 280 -15.05 -7.15 -5.37
N PHE A 281 -15.34 -6.87 -6.65
CA PHE A 281 -16.52 -6.08 -7.02
C PHE A 281 -17.84 -6.75 -6.72
N GLN A 282 -17.88 -8.08 -6.52
CA GLN A 282 -19.07 -8.77 -6.04
C GLN A 282 -19.24 -8.56 -4.54
N LYS A 283 -18.18 -8.82 -3.75
CA LYS A 283 -18.22 -8.74 -2.29
C LYS A 283 -18.39 -7.30 -1.79
N LEU A 284 -17.64 -6.34 -2.33
CA LEU A 284 -17.63 -4.96 -1.84
C LEU A 284 -18.86 -4.13 -2.27
N THR A 285 -19.91 -4.80 -2.77
CA THR A 285 -21.25 -4.21 -2.85
C THR A 285 -21.98 -4.24 -1.51
N GLU A 286 -21.55 -5.13 -0.61
CA GLU A 286 -22.04 -5.25 0.75
C GLU A 286 -21.47 -4.13 1.64
N GLU A 287 -22.16 -3.82 2.73
CA GLU A 287 -21.70 -2.84 3.71
C GLU A 287 -20.54 -3.41 4.55
N PRO A 288 -19.58 -2.57 4.96
CA PRO A 288 -18.59 -2.95 5.96
C PRO A 288 -19.27 -3.42 7.25
N ASP A 289 -18.61 -4.33 7.96
CA ASP A 289 -19.06 -4.78 9.27
C ASP A 289 -18.81 -3.69 10.32
N TRP A 290 -19.72 -2.73 10.38
CA TRP A 290 -19.64 -1.58 11.27
C TRP A 290 -19.62 -1.98 12.75
N THR A 291 -20.26 -3.10 13.10
CA THR A 291 -20.24 -3.65 14.45
C THR A 291 -18.82 -4.04 14.85
N PHE A 292 -18.12 -4.80 14.00
CA PHE A 292 -16.73 -5.17 14.25
C PHE A 292 -15.79 -3.96 14.25
N ILE A 293 -15.89 -3.08 13.25
CA ILE A 293 -15.02 -1.90 13.14
C ILE A 293 -15.16 -1.03 14.39
N ARG A 294 -16.39 -0.78 14.84
CA ARG A 294 -16.65 -0.01 16.07
C ARG A 294 -16.16 -0.72 17.33
N ALA A 295 -16.22 -2.05 17.39
CA ALA A 295 -15.75 -2.81 18.54
C ALA A 295 -14.22 -2.82 18.70
N GLN A 296 -13.46 -2.60 17.62
CA GLN A 296 -11.99 -2.61 17.62
C GLN A 296 -11.40 -1.26 17.16
N GLU A 297 -12.15 -0.17 17.26
CA GLU A 297 -11.80 1.12 16.65
C GLU A 297 -10.48 1.72 17.17
N ASP A 298 -10.10 1.43 18.42
CA ASP A 298 -8.83 1.81 19.04
C ASP A 298 -7.61 1.09 18.43
N LYS A 299 -7.84 -0.01 17.69
CA LYS A 299 -6.80 -0.83 17.07
C LYS A 299 -6.72 -0.66 15.56
N MET A 300 -7.36 0.37 15.01
CA MET A 300 -7.41 0.60 13.57
C MET A 300 -6.93 2.01 13.20
N ALA A 301 -6.14 2.07 12.12
CA ALA A 301 -5.85 3.31 11.41
C ALA A 301 -6.11 3.14 9.91
N PHE A 302 -6.63 4.18 9.27
CA PHE A 302 -6.74 4.24 7.82
C PHE A 302 -6.13 5.52 7.26
N LEU A 303 -5.37 5.36 6.18
CA LEU A 303 -4.81 6.46 5.39
C LEU A 303 -5.54 6.50 4.04
N PHE A 304 -6.18 7.63 3.74
CA PHE A 304 -6.88 7.88 2.47
C PHE A 304 -6.08 8.82 1.58
N GLY A 305 -6.28 8.76 0.26
CA GLY A 305 -5.77 9.75 -0.69
C GLY A 305 -6.87 10.74 -1.11
N VAL A 306 -6.50 11.98 -1.42
CA VAL A 306 -7.46 13.05 -1.80
C VAL A 306 -8.31 12.67 -3.02
N ASP A 307 -7.68 12.08 -4.05
CA ASP A 307 -8.34 11.68 -5.31
C ASP A 307 -8.20 10.16 -5.57
N ASP A 308 -8.40 9.37 -4.52
CA ASP A 308 -8.41 7.92 -4.65
C ASP A 308 -9.82 7.39 -4.94
N HIS A 309 -10.03 6.87 -6.14
CA HIS A 309 -11.32 6.31 -6.50
C HIS A 309 -11.61 4.96 -5.84
N TRP A 310 -10.59 4.25 -5.31
CA TRP A 310 -10.73 2.99 -4.58
C TRP A 310 -11.23 3.22 -3.16
N GLY A 311 -10.67 4.21 -2.47
CA GLY A 311 -11.14 4.71 -1.18
C GLY A 311 -11.47 6.19 -1.27
N PRO A 312 -12.63 6.60 -1.83
CA PRO A 312 -13.02 8.00 -1.85
C PRO A 312 -13.20 8.55 -0.42
N LEU A 313 -12.98 9.85 -0.22
CA LEU A 313 -13.12 10.51 1.09
C LEU A 313 -14.53 10.39 1.70
N SER A 314 -15.56 10.15 0.88
CA SER A 314 -16.89 9.82 1.40
C SER A 314 -16.90 8.54 2.26
N HIS A 315 -16.03 7.57 1.98
CA HIS A 315 -15.86 6.39 2.84
C HIS A 315 -15.12 6.73 4.14
N LEU A 316 -14.16 7.65 4.11
CA LEU A 316 -13.54 8.17 5.35
C LEU A 316 -14.61 8.82 6.23
N GLU A 317 -15.46 9.66 5.66
CA GLU A 317 -16.57 10.28 6.38
C GLU A 317 -17.54 9.23 6.96
N GLU A 318 -17.84 8.17 6.22
CA GLU A 318 -18.67 7.05 6.68
C GLU A 318 -18.04 6.35 7.88
N ILE A 319 -16.74 6.01 7.83
CA ILE A 319 -16.02 5.41 8.96
C ILE A 319 -16.05 6.36 10.17
N SER A 320 -15.81 7.66 9.97
CA SER A 320 -15.80 8.64 11.06
C SER A 320 -17.14 8.72 11.81
N LYS A 321 -18.25 8.46 11.11
CA LYS A 321 -19.60 8.45 11.68
C LYS A 321 -19.88 7.15 12.44
N HIS A 322 -19.45 6.00 11.91
CA HIS A 322 -19.74 4.69 12.50
C HIS A 322 -18.76 4.28 13.61
N ALA A 323 -17.51 4.72 13.54
CA ALA A 323 -16.42 4.34 14.43
C ALA A 323 -15.48 5.54 14.69
N PRO A 324 -15.92 6.52 15.52
CA PRO A 324 -15.27 7.81 15.66
C PRO A 324 -13.89 7.77 16.32
N ARG A 325 -13.48 6.66 16.95
CA ARG A 325 -12.13 6.52 17.54
C ARG A 325 -11.12 5.85 16.59
N VAL A 326 -11.55 5.42 15.41
CA VAL A 326 -10.61 4.97 14.37
C VAL A 326 -9.69 6.12 14.00
N THR A 327 -8.38 5.85 13.92
CA THR A 327 -7.43 6.86 13.48
C THR A 327 -7.58 7.06 11.96
N LEU A 328 -8.03 8.23 11.53
CA LEU A 328 -8.25 8.54 10.12
C LEU A 328 -7.29 9.66 9.68
N SER A 329 -6.58 9.42 8.59
CA SER A 329 -5.65 10.37 7.99
C SER A 329 -5.90 10.51 6.49
N VAL A 330 -5.53 11.67 5.93
CA VAL A 330 -5.53 11.92 4.49
C VAL A 330 -4.11 12.29 4.07
N GLU A 331 -3.61 11.64 3.02
CA GLU A 331 -2.34 11.95 2.39
C GLU A 331 -2.43 13.29 1.65
N THR A 332 -1.45 14.18 1.87
CA THR A 332 -1.48 15.56 1.33
C THR A 332 -0.18 16.01 0.64
N GLU A 333 0.82 15.14 0.54
CA GLU A 333 2.10 15.39 -0.13
C GLU A 333 2.12 14.93 -1.60
N GLY A 334 1.00 14.40 -2.10
CA GLY A 334 0.80 14.03 -3.51
C GLY A 334 1.20 12.60 -3.82
N HIS A 335 1.36 11.74 -2.80
CA HIS A 335 1.52 10.31 -2.98
C HIS A 335 0.17 9.66 -3.32
N THR A 336 0.13 8.92 -4.43
CA THR A 336 -1.12 8.34 -4.95
C THR A 336 -1.37 6.94 -4.40
N HIS A 337 -2.54 6.35 -4.74
CA HIS A 337 -2.88 4.94 -4.47
C HIS A 337 -1.71 3.98 -4.77
N GLY A 338 -1.01 4.16 -5.89
CA GLY A 338 0.17 3.37 -6.24
C GLY A 338 1.47 3.78 -5.52
N TYR A 339 1.41 4.21 -4.25
CA TYR A 339 2.58 4.75 -3.51
C TYR A 339 3.80 3.83 -3.57
N CYS A 340 3.55 2.51 -3.46
CA CYS A 340 4.57 1.46 -3.47
C CYS A 340 5.34 1.39 -4.79
N CYS A 341 4.80 1.94 -5.87
CA CYS A 341 5.49 1.97 -7.15
C CYS A 341 6.53 3.09 -7.26
N THR A 342 6.62 3.98 -6.28
CA THR A 342 7.58 5.10 -6.26
C THR A 342 8.44 5.04 -5.00
N GLU A 343 9.70 5.41 -5.10
CA GLU A 343 10.59 5.44 -3.92
C GLU A 343 10.10 6.47 -2.90
N ALA A 344 9.78 7.69 -3.35
CA ALA A 344 9.28 8.76 -2.47
C ALA A 344 8.00 8.36 -1.73
N GLY A 345 6.99 7.83 -2.43
CA GLY A 345 5.74 7.39 -1.79
C GLY A 345 5.96 6.20 -0.86
N SER A 346 6.85 5.28 -1.20
CA SER A 346 7.22 4.15 -0.33
C SER A 346 7.87 4.60 0.97
N VAL A 347 8.83 5.52 0.90
CA VAL A 347 9.52 6.07 2.08
C VAL A 347 8.56 6.86 2.96
N TRP A 348 7.72 7.70 2.36
CA TRP A 348 6.74 8.50 3.11
C TRP A 348 5.72 7.62 3.85
N VAL A 349 5.15 6.64 3.16
CA VAL A 349 4.18 5.72 3.78
C VAL A 349 4.85 4.85 4.84
N ALA A 350 6.10 4.43 4.64
CA ALA A 350 6.86 3.71 5.65
C ALA A 350 7.07 4.54 6.93
N ASP A 351 7.39 5.83 6.80
CA ASP A 351 7.49 6.74 7.96
C ASP A 351 6.14 6.89 8.67
N TYR A 352 5.06 7.10 7.92
CA TYR A 352 3.70 7.17 8.46
C TYR A 352 3.33 5.90 9.27
N ILE A 353 3.55 4.71 8.71
CA ILE A 353 3.29 3.43 9.40
C ILE A 353 4.16 3.33 10.66
N ALA A 354 5.46 3.64 10.57
CA ALA A 354 6.37 3.54 11.71
C ALA A 354 5.92 4.44 12.87
N ASN A 355 5.49 5.67 12.58
CA ASN A 355 5.00 6.61 13.58
C ASN A 355 3.71 6.11 14.24
N LEU A 356 2.77 5.55 13.48
CA LEU A 356 1.58 4.91 14.05
C LEU A 356 1.94 3.74 14.98
N ILE A 357 2.83 2.85 14.53
CA ILE A 357 3.25 1.69 15.31
C ILE A 357 3.93 2.12 16.61
N LYS A 358 4.86 3.06 16.56
CA LYS A 358 5.56 3.59 17.75
C LYS A 358 4.56 4.16 18.77
N ASN A 359 3.58 4.95 18.30
CA ASN A 359 2.55 5.50 19.16
C ASN A 359 1.68 4.41 19.79
N GLN A 360 1.33 3.35 19.05
CA GLN A 360 0.56 2.22 19.57
C GLN A 360 1.36 1.37 20.57
N MET A 361 2.66 1.17 20.33
CA MET A 361 3.51 0.45 21.28
C MET A 361 3.60 1.16 22.64
N LEU A 362 3.58 2.49 22.66
CA LEU A 362 3.52 3.25 23.91
C LEU A 362 2.21 2.99 24.68
N LEU A 363 1.11 2.70 23.99
CA LEU A 363 -0.16 2.35 24.62
C LEU A 363 -0.22 0.90 25.12
N TRP A 364 0.57 -0.01 24.56
CA TRP A 364 0.61 -1.42 25.01
C TRP A 364 1.51 -1.66 26.22
N ASN A 365 2.51 -0.79 26.40
CA ASN A 365 3.49 -0.89 27.48
C ASN A 365 3.07 -0.13 28.76
N ASN A 366 1.98 0.64 28.70
CA ASN A 366 1.32 1.30 29.82
C ASN A 366 0.08 0.52 30.23
#